data_AF-X1F4D1-F1
#
_entry.id   AF-X1F4D1-F1
#
_cell.length_a   1.000
_cell.length_b   1.000
_cell.length_c   1.000
_cell.angle_alpha   90.00
_cell.angle_beta   90.00
_cell.angle_gamma   90.00
#
_symmetry.space_group_name_H-M   'P 1'
#
loop_
_entity.id
_entity.type
_entity.pdbx_description
1 polymer ?
#
loop_
_entity_poly.entity_id
_entity_poly.type
_entity_poly.pdbx_seq_one_letter_code
_entity_poly.pdbx_strand_id
1 'polypeptide(L)'
;DDAMQKSFKQYVERPATLCIPLLLVTFSVGNGARIYAPDFFTVPTDFWLNLYWLLLCGTLIYLLGYGIRATLVLRKDPRSRRIANFYLASSIFGILACVVRITTAYFPHLQTSMGSALVWVFACMCGAGFALASAHSWRIKTKWFTKV
;
A
#
# COMPACT_ATOMS: atom_id res chain seq x y z
N ASP A 1 -2.70 23.89 -12.13
CA ASP A 1 -3.92 23.13 -11.78
C ASP A 1 -4.22 23.13 -10.29
N ASP A 2 -4.75 24.24 -9.77
CA ASP A 2 -5.18 24.35 -8.37
C ASP A 2 -6.30 23.35 -8.01
N ALA A 3 -7.15 22.99 -8.98
CA ALA A 3 -8.23 22.02 -8.78
C ALA A 3 -7.69 20.60 -8.51
N MET A 4 -6.63 20.18 -9.21
CA MET A 4 -5.99 18.88 -9.01
C MET A 4 -5.27 18.84 -7.65
N GLN A 5 -4.57 19.91 -7.27
CA GLN A 5 -3.93 20.03 -5.95
C GLN A 5 -4.96 20.01 -4.81
N LYS A 6 -6.10 20.70 -4.95
CA LYS A 6 -7.17 20.67 -3.94
C LYS A 6 -7.78 19.28 -3.76
N SER A 7 -8.08 18.58 -4.86
CA SER A 7 -8.56 17.19 -4.79
C SER A 7 -7.54 16.26 -4.15
N PHE A 8 -6.25 16.39 -4.47
CA PHE A 8 -5.20 15.59 -3.84
C PHE A 8 -5.13 15.84 -2.32
N LYS A 9 -5.13 17.11 -1.90
CA LYS A 9 -5.15 17.47 -0.47
C LYS A 9 -6.35 16.89 0.26
N GLN A 10 -7.52 16.92 -0.37
CA GLN A 10 -8.75 16.49 0.27
C GLN A 10 -8.89 14.97 0.35
N TYR A 11 -8.56 14.25 -0.72
CA TYR A 11 -8.80 12.81 -0.85
C TYR A 11 -7.58 11.95 -0.52
N VAL A 12 -6.37 12.52 -0.40
CA VAL A 12 -5.15 11.75 -0.13
C VAL A 12 -4.52 12.20 1.17
N GLU A 13 -4.26 13.51 1.31
CA GLU A 13 -3.52 14.05 2.46
C GLU A 13 -4.35 13.96 3.75
N ARG A 14 -5.58 14.50 3.76
CA ARG A 14 -6.46 14.44 4.95
C ARG A 14 -6.69 13.03 5.52
N PRO A 15 -7.07 12.02 4.71
CA PRO A 15 -7.29 10.67 5.26
C PRO A 15 -5.97 10.07 5.78
N ALA A 16 -4.84 10.30 5.12
CA ALA A 16 -3.55 9.83 5.63
C ALA A 16 -3.17 10.55 6.94
N THR A 17 -3.33 11.86 7.02
CA THR A 17 -3.01 12.67 8.22
C THR A 17 -3.87 12.29 9.41
N LEU A 18 -5.14 11.90 9.21
CA LEU A 18 -5.99 11.38 10.29
C LEU A 18 -5.66 9.93 10.65
N CYS A 19 -5.29 9.11 9.65
CA CYS A 19 -4.96 7.71 9.88
C CYS A 19 -3.67 7.57 10.71
N ILE A 20 -2.64 8.38 10.47
CA ILE A 20 -1.35 8.29 11.19
C ILE A 20 -1.50 8.36 12.73
N PRO A 21 -2.16 9.37 13.33
CA PRO A 21 -2.33 9.42 14.78
C PRO A 21 -3.26 8.30 15.29
N LEU A 22 -4.27 7.90 14.51
CA LEU A 22 -5.12 6.75 14.88
C LEU A 22 -4.33 5.44 14.90
N LEU A 23 -3.41 5.24 13.95
CA LEU A 23 -2.49 4.12 13.93
C LEU A 23 -1.56 4.15 15.15
N LEU A 24 -1.03 5.33 15.49
CA LEU A 24 -0.19 5.49 16.68
C LEU A 24 -0.94 5.08 17.96
N VAL A 25 -2.16 5.60 18.15
CA VAL A 25 -2.98 5.29 19.34
C VAL A 25 -3.31 3.80 19.40
N THR A 26 -3.78 3.20 18.30
CA THR A 26 -4.16 1.78 18.27
C THR A 26 -2.95 0.86 18.45
N PHE A 27 -1.78 1.23 17.92
CA PHE A 27 -0.53 0.51 18.14
C PHE A 27 -0.05 0.60 19.60
N SER A 28 -0.07 1.79 20.20
CA SER A 28 0.38 2.02 21.57
C SER A 28 -0.49 1.32 22.62
N VAL A 29 -1.79 1.21 22.37
CA VAL A 29 -2.73 0.54 23.29
C VAL A 29 -2.77 -0.97 23.08
N GLY A 30 -2.52 -1.45 21.85
CA GLY A 30 -2.56 -2.86 21.49
C GLY A 30 -1.29 -3.65 21.79
N ASN A 31 -1.32 -4.94 21.44
CA ASN A 31 -0.19 -5.86 21.65
C ASN A 31 1.07 -5.48 20.86
N GLY A 32 0.94 -4.66 19.81
CA GLY A 32 2.07 -4.21 18.99
C GLY A 32 3.15 -3.46 19.77
N ALA A 33 2.78 -2.74 20.84
CA ALA A 33 3.73 -2.05 21.72
C ALA A 33 4.21 -2.91 22.90
N ARG A 34 3.53 -4.02 23.20
CA ARG A 34 3.81 -4.86 24.39
C ARG A 34 4.59 -6.13 24.10
N ILE A 35 4.44 -6.68 22.89
CA ILE A 35 5.00 -7.97 22.52
C ILE A 35 5.96 -7.77 21.36
N TYR A 36 7.23 -8.09 21.59
CA TYR A 36 8.21 -8.15 20.51
C TYR A 36 8.12 -9.50 19.79
N ALA A 37 8.06 -9.46 18.46
CA ALA A 37 8.23 -10.63 17.62
C ALA A 37 9.20 -10.29 16.48
N PRO A 38 10.06 -11.24 16.04
CA PRO A 38 10.98 -11.02 14.93
C PRO A 38 10.26 -10.72 13.61
N ASP A 39 9.02 -11.19 13.49
CA ASP A 39 8.10 -10.77 12.43
C ASP A 39 6.87 -10.14 13.06
N PHE A 40 6.64 -8.85 12.77
CA PHE A 40 5.49 -8.12 13.30
C PHE A 40 4.14 -8.74 12.88
N PHE A 41 4.12 -9.52 11.80
CA PHE A 41 2.93 -10.24 11.36
C PHE A 41 2.54 -11.41 12.26
N THR A 42 3.46 -11.94 13.07
CA THR A 42 3.21 -13.09 13.97
C THR A 42 2.78 -12.68 15.37
N VAL A 43 2.76 -11.37 15.67
CA VAL A 43 2.26 -10.86 16.96
C VAL A 43 0.79 -11.24 17.13
N PRO A 44 0.39 -11.81 18.28
CA PRO A 44 -1.00 -12.15 18.56
C PRO A 44 -1.91 -10.92 18.47
N THR A 45 -2.92 -10.98 17.60
CA THR A 45 -3.87 -9.89 17.37
C THR A 45 -4.90 -9.79 18.48
N ASP A 46 -4.81 -8.74 19.29
CA ASP A 46 -5.90 -8.29 20.16
C ASP A 46 -6.88 -7.38 19.40
N PHE A 47 -7.95 -6.94 20.06
CA PHE A 47 -8.94 -6.05 19.46
C PHE A 47 -8.31 -4.77 18.89
N TRP A 48 -7.35 -4.16 19.61
CA TRP A 48 -6.70 -2.92 19.17
C TRP A 48 -5.73 -3.15 18.02
N LEU A 49 -4.98 -4.26 18.04
CA LEU A 49 -4.09 -4.60 16.92
C LEU A 49 -4.90 -4.98 15.66
N ASN A 50 -6.07 -5.62 15.81
CA ASN A 50 -6.99 -5.83 14.69
C ASN A 50 -7.50 -4.50 14.12
N LEU A 51 -7.88 -3.55 14.97
CA LEU A 51 -8.28 -2.21 14.54
C LEU A 51 -7.14 -1.47 13.84
N TYR A 52 -5.91 -1.57 14.35
CA TYR A 52 -4.70 -1.03 13.71
C TYR A 52 -4.53 -1.58 12.28
N TRP A 53 -4.62 -2.90 12.11
CA TRP A 53 -4.48 -3.52 10.79
C TRP A 53 -5.61 -3.13 9.85
N LEU A 54 -6.86 -3.04 10.34
CA LEU A 54 -8.00 -2.59 9.54
C LEU A 54 -7.81 -1.14 9.09
N LEU A 55 -7.37 -0.24 9.96
CA LEU A 55 -7.09 1.16 9.62
C LEU A 55 -5.94 1.28 8.61
N LEU A 56 -4.83 0.58 8.85
CA LEU A 56 -3.64 0.61 8.01
C LEU A 56 -3.97 0.07 6.62
N CYS A 57 -4.45 -1.17 6.55
CA CYS A 57 -4.75 -1.85 5.30
C CYS A 57 -5.94 -1.19 4.58
N GLY A 58 -6.96 -0.74 5.30
CA GLY A 58 -8.09 -0.01 4.73
C GLY A 58 -7.66 1.29 4.07
N THR A 59 -6.81 2.08 4.74
CA THR A 59 -6.27 3.33 4.19
C THR A 59 -5.38 3.04 2.98
N LEU A 60 -4.52 2.02 3.04
CA LEU A 60 -3.70 1.63 1.90
C LEU A 60 -4.54 1.19 0.69
N ILE A 61 -5.56 0.36 0.89
CA ILE A 61 -6.49 -0.04 -0.18
C ILE A 61 -7.17 1.18 -0.78
N TYR A 62 -7.62 2.12 0.05
CA TYR A 62 -8.26 3.35 -0.42
C TYR A 62 -7.30 4.21 -1.27
N LEU A 63 -6.07 4.42 -0.80
CA LEU A 63 -5.05 5.19 -1.51
C LEU A 63 -4.63 4.51 -2.82
N LEU A 64 -4.41 3.19 -2.80
CA LEU A 64 -4.12 2.40 -3.98
C LEU A 64 -5.29 2.42 -4.97
N GLY A 65 -6.53 2.34 -4.50
CA GLY A 65 -7.73 2.47 -5.33
C GLY A 65 -7.84 3.84 -5.99
N TYR A 66 -7.53 4.91 -5.26
CA TYR A 66 -7.44 6.26 -5.85
C TYR A 66 -6.32 6.34 -6.90
N GLY A 67 -5.16 5.77 -6.60
CA GLY A 67 -4.03 5.65 -7.53
C GLY A 67 -4.39 4.88 -8.80
N ILE A 68 -5.12 3.76 -8.69
CA ILE A 68 -5.64 2.98 -9.81
C ILE A 68 -6.54 3.85 -10.69
N ARG A 69 -7.48 4.60 -10.09
CA ARG A 69 -8.37 5.49 -10.86
C ARG A 69 -7.58 6.58 -11.60
N ALA A 70 -6.62 7.21 -10.95
CA ALA A 70 -5.76 8.21 -11.59
C ALA A 70 -4.94 7.59 -12.74
N THR A 71 -4.38 6.40 -12.52
CA THR A 71 -3.56 5.69 -13.51
C THR A 71 -4.38 5.21 -14.70
N LEU A 72 -5.65 4.82 -14.50
CA LEU A 72 -6.58 4.46 -15.57
C LEU A 72 -6.91 5.66 -16.47
N VAL A 73 -7.03 6.86 -15.90
CA VAL A 73 -7.18 8.10 -16.70
C VAL A 73 -5.93 8.33 -17.55
N LEU A 74 -4.74 8.18 -16.95
CA LEU A 74 -3.46 8.33 -17.66
C LEU A 74 -3.21 7.24 -18.73
N ARG A 75 -3.86 6.08 -18.59
CA ARG A 75 -3.79 4.96 -19.54
C ARG A 75 -4.37 5.30 -20.91
N LYS A 76 -5.22 6.33 -21.01
CA LYS A 76 -5.78 6.81 -22.28
C LYS A 76 -4.68 7.29 -23.23
N ASP A 77 -3.55 7.75 -22.70
CA ASP A 77 -2.41 8.14 -23.52
C ASP A 77 -1.54 6.93 -23.92
N PRO A 78 -1.37 6.64 -25.22
CA PRO A 78 -0.60 5.49 -25.70
C PRO A 78 0.88 5.55 -25.28
N ARG A 79 1.43 6.75 -25.07
CA ARG A 79 2.81 6.96 -24.62
C ARG A 79 3.04 6.54 -23.15
N SER A 80 2.01 6.61 -22.30
CA SER A 80 2.12 6.32 -20.85
C SER A 80 1.55 4.95 -20.47
N ARG A 81 0.85 4.27 -21.39
CA ARG A 81 0.14 3.00 -21.16
C ARG A 81 0.99 1.89 -20.53
N ARG A 82 2.27 1.80 -20.89
CA ARG A 82 3.18 0.76 -20.36
C ARG A 82 3.47 0.99 -18.88
N ILE A 83 3.79 2.22 -18.49
CA ILE A 83 4.03 2.61 -17.10
C ILE A 83 2.75 2.45 -16.29
N ALA A 84 1.62 2.92 -16.85
CA ALA A 84 0.30 2.79 -16.22
C ALA A 84 -0.05 1.33 -15.89
N ASN A 85 0.23 0.37 -16.77
CA ASN A 85 -0.01 -1.05 -16.51
C ASN A 85 0.86 -1.59 -15.35
N PHE A 86 2.13 -1.18 -15.23
CA PHE A 86 2.97 -1.59 -14.10
C PHE A 86 2.43 -1.06 -12.78
N TYR A 87 2.09 0.24 -12.71
CA TYR A 87 1.47 0.84 -11.52
C TYR A 87 0.16 0.16 -11.14
N LEU A 88 -0.67 -0.21 -12.11
CA LEU A 88 -1.92 -0.95 -11.89
C LEU A 88 -1.64 -2.33 -11.30
N ALA A 89 -0.72 -3.10 -11.89
CA ALA A 89 -0.36 -4.43 -11.41
C ALA A 89 0.21 -4.36 -9.98
N SER A 90 1.12 -3.43 -9.69
CA SER A 90 1.67 -3.22 -8.35
C SER A 90 0.60 -2.86 -7.33
N SER A 91 -0.34 -2.00 -7.71
CA SER A 91 -1.45 -1.60 -6.83
C SER A 91 -2.38 -2.78 -6.51
N ILE A 92 -2.62 -3.68 -7.47
CA ILE A 92 -3.40 -4.91 -7.24
C ILE A 92 -2.67 -5.82 -6.25
N PHE A 93 -1.36 -6.05 -6.42
CA PHE A 93 -0.59 -6.84 -5.46
C PHE A 93 -0.58 -6.22 -4.05
N GLY A 94 -0.50 -4.89 -3.95
CA GLY A 94 -0.61 -4.19 -2.67
C GLY A 94 -1.98 -4.37 -2.00
N ILE A 95 -3.07 -4.30 -2.77
CA ILE A 95 -4.43 -4.57 -2.27
C ILE A 95 -4.55 -6.03 -1.80
N LEU A 96 -4.02 -6.99 -2.56
CA LEU A 96 -4.01 -8.40 -2.17
C LEU A 96 -3.23 -8.63 -0.87
N ALA A 97 -2.05 -8.00 -0.72
CA ALA A 97 -1.29 -8.05 0.53
C ALA A 97 -2.10 -7.54 1.72
N CYS A 98 -2.81 -6.41 1.53
CA CYS A 98 -3.66 -5.82 2.55
C CYS A 98 -4.85 -6.72 2.91
N VAL A 99 -5.49 -7.34 1.92
CA VAL A 99 -6.61 -8.28 2.15
C VAL A 99 -6.14 -9.51 2.91
N VAL A 100 -5.02 -10.12 2.49
CA VAL A 100 -4.42 -11.27 3.21
C VAL A 100 -4.06 -10.89 4.64
N ARG A 101 -3.57 -9.67 4.87
CA ARG A 101 -3.24 -9.23 6.23
C ARG A 101 -4.48 -9.06 7.10
N ILE A 102 -5.55 -8.45 6.57
CA ILE A 102 -6.81 -8.31 7.30
C ILE A 102 -7.37 -9.71 7.62
N THR A 103 -7.45 -10.61 6.64
CA THR A 103 -8.01 -11.94 6.88
C THR A 103 -7.18 -12.74 7.90
N THR A 104 -5.85 -12.70 7.82
CA THR A 104 -5.00 -13.37 8.82
C THR A 104 -5.11 -12.76 10.22
N ALA A 105 -5.36 -11.44 10.33
CA ALA A 105 -5.54 -10.77 11.61
C ALA A 105 -6.84 -11.18 12.32
N TYR A 106 -7.96 -11.27 11.59
CA TYR A 106 -9.28 -11.64 12.12
C TYR A 106 -9.50 -13.16 12.26
N PHE A 107 -8.78 -13.97 11.48
CA PHE A 107 -8.85 -15.42 11.51
C PHE A 107 -7.49 -16.01 11.92
N PRO A 108 -7.19 -16.05 13.23
CA PRO A 108 -5.88 -16.48 13.73
C PRO A 108 -5.52 -17.92 13.35
N HIS A 109 -6.50 -18.78 13.08
CA HIS A 109 -6.26 -20.13 12.54
C HIS A 109 -5.56 -20.12 11.16
N LEU A 110 -5.86 -19.14 10.30
CA LEU A 110 -5.19 -18.99 9.01
C LEU A 110 -3.75 -18.46 9.17
N GLN A 111 -3.49 -17.68 10.22
CA GLN A 111 -2.14 -17.20 10.53
C GLN A 111 -1.19 -18.36 10.88
N THR A 112 -1.67 -19.41 11.55
CA THR A 112 -0.86 -20.58 11.90
C THR A 112 -0.55 -21.49 10.70
N SER A 113 -1.47 -21.61 9.73
CA SER A 113 -1.30 -22.52 8.58
C SER A 113 -0.58 -21.89 7.38
N MET A 114 -0.80 -20.60 7.11
CA MET A 114 -0.16 -19.91 5.97
C MET A 114 1.04 -19.03 6.38
N GLY A 115 1.18 -18.73 7.67
CA GLY A 115 2.23 -17.85 8.18
C GLY A 115 2.18 -16.44 7.59
N SER A 116 3.26 -15.68 7.79
CA SER A 116 3.45 -14.31 7.26
C SER A 116 4.02 -14.28 5.84
N ALA A 117 4.45 -15.42 5.31
CA ALA A 117 5.13 -15.53 4.02
C ALA A 117 4.27 -15.00 2.86
N LEU A 118 2.96 -15.29 2.87
CA LEU A 118 2.07 -14.85 1.80
C LEU A 118 1.91 -13.33 1.74
N VAL A 119 1.81 -12.68 2.92
CA VAL A 119 1.79 -11.21 3.03
C VAL A 119 3.09 -10.63 2.49
N TRP A 120 4.23 -11.20 2.87
CA TRP A 120 5.55 -10.77 2.41
C TRP A 120 5.74 -10.92 0.90
N VAL A 121 5.29 -12.02 0.30
CA VAL A 121 5.37 -12.23 -1.15
C VAL A 121 4.61 -11.14 -1.90
N PHE A 122 3.36 -10.86 -1.51
CA PHE A 122 2.57 -9.80 -2.14
C PHE A 122 3.13 -8.39 -1.88
N ALA A 123 3.62 -8.13 -0.66
CA ALA A 123 4.24 -6.86 -0.31
C ALA A 123 5.52 -6.61 -1.12
N CYS A 124 6.38 -7.62 -1.27
CA CYS A 124 7.59 -7.56 -2.07
C CYS A 124 7.28 -7.36 -3.55
N MET A 125 6.29 -8.06 -4.11
CA MET A 125 5.86 -7.85 -5.50
C MET A 125 5.32 -6.44 -5.73
N CYS A 126 4.55 -5.92 -4.79
CA CYS A 126 4.08 -4.53 -4.80
C CYS A 126 5.26 -3.54 -4.81
N GLY A 127 6.19 -3.69 -3.87
CA GLY A 127 7.38 -2.84 -3.76
C GLY A 127 8.27 -2.88 -5.00
N ALA A 128 8.58 -4.09 -5.49
CA ALA A 128 9.37 -4.29 -6.70
C ALA A 128 8.68 -3.66 -7.93
N GLY A 129 7.37 -3.83 -8.05
CA GLY A 129 6.63 -3.25 -9.16
C GLY A 129 6.61 -1.72 -9.16
N PHE A 130 6.42 -1.08 -8.00
CA PHE A 130 6.54 0.38 -7.88
C PHE A 130 7.96 0.89 -8.15
N ALA A 131 8.98 0.15 -7.69
CA ALA A 131 10.38 0.48 -7.94
C ALA A 131 10.71 0.40 -9.44
N LEU A 132 10.29 -0.68 -10.11
CA LEU A 132 10.47 -0.85 -11.56
C LEU A 132 9.73 0.23 -12.37
N ALA A 133 8.50 0.55 -11.99
CA ALA A 133 7.72 1.58 -12.66
C ALA A 133 8.38 2.96 -12.52
N SER A 134 8.91 3.26 -11.33
CA SER A 134 9.63 4.51 -11.04
C SER A 134 10.96 4.58 -11.81
N ALA A 135 11.73 3.49 -11.81
CA ALA A 135 12.98 3.39 -12.58
C ALA A 135 12.74 3.57 -14.09
N HIS A 136 11.69 2.96 -14.63
CA HIS A 136 11.33 3.11 -16.03
C HIS A 136 10.89 4.55 -16.38
N SER A 137 10.12 5.19 -15.49
CA SER A 137 9.73 6.60 -15.64
C SER A 137 10.95 7.52 -15.63
N TRP A 138 11.91 7.27 -14.72
CA TRP A 138 13.17 8.00 -14.66
C TRP A 138 13.98 7.86 -15.94
N ARG A 139 14.16 6.62 -16.45
CA ARG A 139 14.90 6.38 -17.71
C ARG A 139 14.30 7.13 -18.90
N ILE A 140 12.98 7.28 -18.97
CA ILE A 140 12.34 8.05 -20.05
C ILE A 140 12.62 9.54 -19.92
N LYS A 141 12.64 10.08 -18.70
CA LYS A 141 12.96 11.50 -18.45
C LYS A 141 14.43 11.82 -18.69
N THR A 142 15.35 10.91 -18.35
CA THR A 142 16.80 11.13 -18.55
C THR A 142 17.29 10.92 -19.98
N LYS A 143 16.49 10.33 -20.88
CA LYS A 143 16.83 10.21 -22.31
C LYS A 143 17.21 11.53 -23.00
N TRP A 144 16.69 12.66 -22.51
CA TRP A 144 17.06 13.97 -23.04
C TRP A 144 18.42 14.46 -22.54
N PHE A 145 18.84 14.04 -21.35
CA PHE A 145 20.16 14.34 -20.78
C PHE A 145 21.27 13.44 -21.33
N THR A 146 20.95 12.20 -21.72
CA THR A 146 21.91 11.24 -22.28
C THR A 146 21.89 11.22 -23.81
N LYS A 147 21.90 12.40 -24.44
CA LYS A 147 22.34 12.53 -25.84
C LYS A 147 23.86 12.57 -25.84
N VAL A 148 24.49 11.40 -25.96
CA VAL A 148 25.81 11.23 -26.59
C VAL A 148 25.55 10.57 -27.93
#